data_AF-A0A549TA09-F1
#
_entry.id   AF-A0A549TA09-F1
#
_cell.length_a   1.000
_cell.length_b   1.000
_cell.length_c   1.000
_cell.angle_alpha   90.00
_cell.angle_beta   90.00
_cell.angle_gamma   90.00
#
_symmetry.space_group_name_H-M   'P 1'
#
loop_
_entity.id
_entity.type
_entity.pdbx_description
1 polymer ?
#
loop_
_entity_poly.entity_id
_entity_poly.type
_entity_poly.pdbx_seq_one_letter_code
_entity_poly.pdbx_strand_id
1 'polypeptide(L)'
;MSTYDFACLQPDARIDDCGRREDRLGNGDCRISKEVAVPARTHRDLSGNERMILEIVRRQGSVMRSQVAPSTNLTQPSVHRIVDALLEEGLLMLGDAVIHGRGKPSPALMLQPDAAYTIGISVNTDSISFGLCDFACRIVHEEMLEMPPTRRRDTLFALKEQIRRALAGRGIAASQLVGVGFSMAGFFVGADRRFNAPEPLTDWSLINLKAELETLFDLPVWTENNATTGAIGESAVGAGRRFATFGYLSFNYGFGGGIVLDGKPFFGAFGNAGEISRVFTVEEGPSRPALGELLKRLNARGLAVANVRELRQRFDPAWPGVAEWVEEVTPALNRAIDMLRAVIDPEAIVFGGELPRALGQCLAAVAPSPSAPRYGIDAPYPERLVSEIEGDSSILGAALIPLMDRYFAWSLPRP
;
A
#
# COMPACT_ATOMS: atom_id res chain seq x y z
N MET A 1 -30.85 27.63 -10.30
CA MET A 1 -30.44 29.01 -9.97
C MET A 1 -30.83 29.26 -8.52
N SER A 2 -29.89 29.09 -7.59
CA SER A 2 -30.02 29.49 -6.20
C SER A 2 -28.69 30.13 -5.82
N THR A 3 -28.79 31.39 -5.40
CA THR A 3 -27.69 32.33 -5.16
C THR A 3 -27.17 32.17 -3.73
N TYR A 4 -25.84 32.23 -3.64
CA TYR A 4 -25.04 32.32 -2.43
C TYR A 4 -25.41 33.54 -1.58
N ASP A 5 -25.32 33.41 -0.26
CA ASP A 5 -25.18 34.56 0.64
C ASP A 5 -24.07 34.29 1.67
N PHE A 6 -23.07 35.15 1.65
CA PHE A 6 -21.92 35.21 2.56
C PHE A 6 -22.11 36.45 3.43
N ALA A 7 -22.09 36.31 4.75
CA ALA A 7 -22.00 37.46 5.65
C ALA A 7 -21.05 37.17 6.83
N CYS A 8 -19.99 37.97 6.85
CA CYS A 8 -18.96 38.08 7.88
C CYS A 8 -19.51 38.45 9.26
N LEU A 9 -18.90 37.91 10.32
CA LEU A 9 -19.06 38.38 11.70
C LEU A 9 -17.70 38.55 12.38
N GLN A 10 -17.39 39.80 12.69
CA GLN A 10 -16.57 40.35 13.77
C GLN A 10 -17.18 41.74 14.07
N PRO A 11 -17.03 42.40 15.25
CA PRO A 11 -15.93 42.25 16.21
C PRO A 11 -16.29 42.41 17.73
N ASP A 12 -15.25 42.23 18.56
CA ASP A 12 -14.91 42.91 19.84
C ASP A 12 -15.84 42.88 21.08
N ALA A 13 -15.27 42.44 22.21
CA ALA A 13 -14.93 43.33 23.35
C ALA A 13 -14.18 42.60 24.48
N ARG A 14 -13.14 43.28 24.99
CA ARG A 14 -12.25 42.97 26.12
C ARG A 14 -12.96 43.13 27.48
N ILE A 15 -12.39 42.56 28.57
CA ILE A 15 -11.89 43.25 29.79
C ILE A 15 -11.77 42.31 31.02
N ASP A 16 -10.53 42.26 31.55
CA ASP A 16 -10.03 42.27 32.94
C ASP A 16 -10.22 41.13 33.98
N ASP A 17 -9.05 40.54 34.31
CA ASP A 17 -8.28 40.71 35.57
C ASP A 17 -8.41 39.73 36.77
N CYS A 18 -7.19 39.40 37.22
CA CYS A 18 -6.66 38.91 38.51
C CYS A 18 -7.52 38.10 39.50
N GLY A 19 -6.98 36.95 39.92
CA GLY A 19 -7.38 36.29 41.16
C GLY A 19 -6.54 35.07 41.54
N ARG A 20 -5.36 35.30 42.12
CA ARG A 20 -4.59 34.27 42.85
C ARG A 20 -5.42 33.67 43.98
N ARG A 21 -5.42 32.33 44.09
CA ARG A 21 -5.42 31.63 45.39
C ARG A 21 -4.45 30.45 45.33
N GLU A 22 -3.42 30.56 46.16
CA GLU A 22 -2.58 29.45 46.60
C GLU A 22 -3.38 28.59 47.58
N ASP A 23 -3.38 27.28 47.38
CA ASP A 23 -3.56 26.32 48.46
C ASP A 23 -2.48 25.24 48.33
N ARG A 24 -1.63 25.18 49.35
CA ARG A 24 -0.65 24.11 49.57
C ARG A 24 -1.39 22.89 50.12
N LEU A 25 -0.95 21.70 49.74
CA LEU A 25 -0.52 20.60 50.63
C LEU A 25 -0.40 19.29 49.83
N GLY A 26 0.72 18.58 50.00
CA GLY A 26 0.80 17.15 49.70
C GLY A 26 2.04 16.72 48.91
N ASN A 27 3.16 16.56 49.62
CA ASN A 27 4.32 15.79 49.16
C ASN A 27 3.89 14.40 48.67
N GLY A 28 4.09 14.12 47.39
CA GLY A 28 4.05 12.80 46.79
C GLY A 28 5.21 12.71 45.81
N ASP A 29 6.31 12.13 46.27
CA ASP A 29 7.55 11.91 45.54
C ASP A 29 7.30 10.88 44.41
N CYS A 30 6.68 11.33 43.32
CA CYS A 30 6.48 10.52 42.14
C CYS A 30 7.72 10.67 41.25
N ARG A 31 8.74 9.87 41.55
CA ARG A 31 9.87 9.66 40.63
C ARG A 31 9.30 9.12 39.33
N ILE A 32 9.13 10.01 38.36
CA ILE A 32 8.95 9.65 36.96
C ILE A 32 10.25 8.96 36.54
N SER A 33 10.25 7.63 36.62
CA SER A 33 11.24 6.80 35.97
C SER A 33 11.20 7.16 34.49
N LYS A 34 12.25 7.84 34.01
CA LYS A 34 12.56 7.94 32.59
C LYS A 34 12.75 6.50 32.09
N GLU A 35 11.68 5.89 31.59
CA GLU A 35 11.80 4.71 30.76
C GLU A 35 12.55 5.12 29.51
N VAL A 36 13.76 4.56 29.39
CA VAL A 36 14.64 4.71 28.26
C VAL A 36 13.93 4.11 27.06
N ALA A 37 13.60 4.94 26.07
CA ALA A 37 13.14 4.48 24.76
C ALA A 37 14.10 3.40 24.26
N VAL A 38 13.58 2.20 24.02
CA VAL A 38 14.37 1.07 23.54
C VAL A 38 14.68 1.36 22.07
N PRO A 39 15.94 1.62 21.68
CA PRO A 39 16.22 1.85 20.28
C PRO A 39 15.98 0.56 19.52
N ALA A 40 15.26 0.65 18.41
CA ALA A 40 15.26 -0.40 17.41
C ALA A 40 16.73 -0.74 17.03
N ARG A 41 16.98 -1.98 16.58
CA ARG A 41 18.15 -2.28 15.73
C ARG A 41 17.98 -1.43 14.46
N THR A 42 18.25 -0.14 14.59
CA THR A 42 18.32 0.78 13.48
C THR A 42 19.67 0.52 12.86
N HIS A 43 19.68 -0.20 11.74
CA HIS A 43 20.82 -0.13 10.84
C HIS A 43 21.11 1.34 10.56
N ARG A 44 22.39 1.67 10.41
CA ARG A 44 22.79 3.03 10.03
C ARG A 44 22.09 3.45 8.73
N ASP A 45 22.03 4.75 8.47
CA ASP A 45 21.57 5.22 7.18
C ASP A 45 22.44 4.63 6.05
N LEU A 46 21.78 3.91 5.14
CA LEU A 46 22.41 3.27 4.00
C LEU A 46 22.65 4.29 2.89
N SER A 47 23.82 4.21 2.26
CA SER A 47 24.15 4.98 1.08
C SER A 47 23.27 4.59 -0.12
N GLY A 48 23.14 5.48 -1.10
CA GLY A 48 22.38 5.19 -2.32
C GLY A 48 22.85 3.94 -3.06
N ASN A 49 24.15 3.64 -3.03
CA ASN A 49 24.74 2.46 -3.65
C ASN A 49 24.38 1.16 -2.89
N GLU A 50 24.36 1.20 -1.56
CA GLU A 50 23.91 0.08 -0.72
C GLU A 50 22.45 -0.25 -0.98
N ARG A 51 21.59 0.77 -0.99
CA ARG A 51 20.16 0.64 -1.28
C ARG A 51 19.90 0.11 -2.70
N MET A 52 20.72 0.54 -3.67
CA MET A 52 20.66 0.03 -5.05
C MET A 52 21.02 -1.45 -5.12
N ILE A 53 22.07 -1.89 -4.44
CA ILE A 53 22.46 -3.31 -4.42
C ILE A 53 21.40 -4.15 -3.72
N LEU A 54 20.85 -3.70 -2.59
CA LEU A 54 19.73 -4.37 -1.93
C LEU A 54 18.51 -4.50 -2.85
N GLU A 55 18.17 -3.45 -3.60
CA GLU A 55 17.07 -3.47 -4.57
C GLU A 55 17.32 -4.47 -5.72
N ILE A 56 18.55 -4.55 -6.24
CA ILE A 56 18.92 -5.54 -7.26
C ILE A 56 18.70 -6.96 -6.73
N VAL A 57 19.21 -7.25 -5.52
CA VAL A 57 19.04 -8.56 -4.89
C VAL A 57 17.56 -8.86 -4.65
N ARG A 58 16.78 -7.87 -4.18
CA ARG A 58 15.34 -8.00 -3.95
C ARG A 58 14.57 -8.36 -5.22
N ARG A 59 14.81 -7.66 -6.33
CA ARG A 59 14.11 -7.89 -7.61
C ARG A 59 14.45 -9.23 -8.25
N GLN A 60 15.70 -9.68 -8.11
CA GLN A 60 16.17 -10.93 -8.71
C GLN A 60 15.95 -12.14 -7.79
N GLY A 61 15.69 -11.92 -6.50
CA GLY A 61 15.48 -12.94 -5.47
C GLY A 61 16.76 -13.65 -5.04
N SER A 62 17.56 -14.12 -6.00
CA SER A 62 18.83 -14.81 -5.79
C SER A 62 19.79 -14.45 -6.92
N VAL A 63 20.88 -13.73 -6.58
CA VAL A 63 21.83 -13.20 -7.58
C VAL A 63 23.28 -13.52 -7.20
N MET A 64 24.10 -13.92 -8.17
CA MET A 64 25.54 -14.11 -7.91
C MET A 64 26.24 -12.76 -7.77
N ARG A 65 27.28 -12.68 -6.94
CA ARG A 65 28.11 -11.47 -6.78
C ARG A 65 28.58 -10.87 -8.13
N SER A 66 28.96 -11.72 -9.08
CA SER A 66 29.40 -11.32 -10.43
C SER A 66 28.30 -10.73 -11.30
N GLN A 67 27.03 -11.01 -10.99
CA GLN A 67 25.87 -10.53 -11.75
C GLN A 67 25.35 -9.18 -11.22
N VAL A 68 25.77 -8.76 -10.02
CA VAL A 68 25.36 -7.46 -9.46
C VAL A 68 26.02 -6.30 -10.21
N ALA A 69 27.32 -6.38 -10.48
CA ALA A 69 28.07 -5.26 -11.07
C ALA A 69 27.53 -4.79 -12.44
N PRO A 70 27.18 -5.69 -13.39
CA PRO A 70 26.58 -5.30 -14.67
C PRO A 70 25.26 -4.55 -14.57
N SER A 71 24.53 -4.67 -13.46
CA SER A 71 23.26 -3.96 -13.21
C SER A 71 23.46 -2.63 -12.46
N THR A 72 24.71 -2.17 -12.33
CA THR A 72 25.06 -0.93 -11.62
C THR A 72 26.01 -0.09 -12.47
N ASN A 73 26.18 1.17 -12.11
CA ASN A 73 27.23 2.05 -12.63
C ASN A 73 28.54 1.98 -11.82
N LEU A 74 28.75 0.91 -11.03
CA LEU A 74 29.86 0.78 -10.10
C LEU A 74 30.93 -0.17 -10.63
N THR A 75 32.18 0.05 -10.21
CA THR A 75 33.27 -0.88 -10.50
C THR A 75 33.11 -2.18 -9.71
N GLN A 76 33.54 -3.31 -10.28
CA GLN A 76 33.44 -4.62 -9.63
C GLN A 76 34.06 -4.65 -8.21
N PRO A 77 35.25 -4.06 -7.95
CA PRO A 77 35.79 -3.99 -6.58
C PRO A 77 34.89 -3.20 -5.62
N SER A 78 34.22 -2.15 -6.08
CA SER A 78 33.31 -1.35 -5.26
C SER A 78 32.06 -2.15 -4.88
N VAL A 79 31.49 -2.88 -5.84
CA VAL A 79 30.34 -3.76 -5.59
C VAL A 79 30.68 -4.83 -4.58
N HIS A 80 31.83 -5.50 -4.71
CA HIS A 80 32.26 -6.52 -3.75
C HIS A 80 32.38 -5.95 -2.33
N ARG A 81 33.04 -4.78 -2.18
CA ARG A 81 33.17 -4.11 -0.88
C ARG A 81 31.81 -3.79 -0.25
N ILE A 82 30.84 -3.32 -1.04
CA ILE A 82 29.50 -3.01 -0.54
C ILE A 82 28.76 -4.29 -0.15
N VAL A 83 28.82 -5.33 -0.97
CA VAL A 83 28.20 -6.62 -0.68
C VAL A 83 28.77 -7.24 0.60
N ASP A 84 30.09 -7.19 0.79
CA ASP A 84 30.73 -7.72 2.00
C ASP A 84 30.27 -6.95 3.24
N ALA A 85 30.19 -5.61 3.18
CA ALA A 85 29.64 -4.82 4.28
C ALA A 85 28.17 -5.16 4.60
N LEU A 86 27.33 -5.36 3.58
CA LEU A 86 25.92 -5.74 3.76
C LEU A 86 25.76 -7.16 4.34
N LEU A 87 26.68 -8.07 4.05
CA LEU A 87 26.73 -9.40 4.65
C LEU A 87 27.18 -9.34 6.12
N GLU A 88 28.19 -8.52 6.43
CA GLU A 88 28.66 -8.29 7.80
C GLU A 88 27.59 -7.63 8.67
N GLU A 89 26.82 -6.69 8.11
CA GLU A 89 25.67 -6.06 8.78
C GLU A 89 24.45 -6.99 8.89
N GLY A 90 24.47 -8.15 8.22
CA GLY A 90 23.37 -9.11 8.26
C GLY A 90 22.12 -8.69 7.47
N LEU A 91 22.27 -7.77 6.50
CA LEU A 91 21.19 -7.39 5.57
C LEU A 91 21.12 -8.34 4.36
N LEU A 92 22.25 -8.91 3.99
CA LEU A 92 22.35 -9.98 3.01
C LEU A 92 22.73 -11.30 3.70
N MET A 93 22.44 -12.40 3.02
CA MET A 93 22.92 -13.74 3.36
C MET A 93 23.37 -14.48 2.10
N LEU A 94 24.20 -15.51 2.31
CA LEU A 94 24.62 -16.43 1.26
C LEU A 94 23.62 -17.60 1.20
N GLY A 95 23.07 -17.85 0.02
CA GLY A 95 22.27 -19.02 -0.30
C GLY A 95 23.10 -20.16 -0.87
N ASP A 96 22.41 -21.20 -1.33
CA ASP A 96 23.05 -22.36 -1.94
C ASP A 96 23.90 -21.97 -3.16
N ALA A 97 24.99 -22.70 -3.36
CA ALA A 97 25.88 -22.46 -4.48
C ALA A 97 25.23 -22.93 -5.79
N VAL A 98 24.87 -21.97 -6.65
CA VAL A 98 24.32 -22.28 -7.98
C VAL A 98 25.47 -22.45 -8.97
N ILE A 99 25.46 -23.55 -9.73
CA ILE A 99 26.44 -23.78 -10.80
C ILE A 99 25.87 -23.24 -12.11
N HIS A 100 26.49 -22.18 -12.64
CA HIS A 100 26.25 -21.73 -14.00
C HIS A 100 27.55 -21.77 -14.82
N GLY A 101 27.61 -22.67 -15.80
CA GLY A 101 28.73 -22.80 -16.75
C GLY A 101 29.98 -23.48 -16.20
N ARG A 102 31.13 -23.21 -16.83
CA ARG A 102 32.45 -23.69 -16.38
C ARG A 102 33.06 -22.70 -15.39
N GLY A 103 33.12 -23.06 -14.11
CA GLY A 103 33.72 -22.25 -13.05
C GLY A 103 33.48 -22.83 -11.66
N LYS A 104 34.10 -22.24 -10.62
CA LYS A 104 33.82 -22.59 -9.22
C LYS A 104 32.38 -22.17 -8.87
N PRO A 105 31.61 -23.00 -8.15
CA PRO A 105 30.30 -22.61 -7.61
C PRO A 105 30.45 -21.35 -6.78
N SER A 106 29.65 -20.32 -7.06
CA SER A 106 29.59 -19.10 -6.25
C SER A 106 28.25 -19.07 -5.51
N PRO A 107 28.25 -18.83 -4.19
CA PRO A 107 27.00 -18.74 -3.43
C PRO A 107 26.16 -17.57 -3.95
N ALA A 108 24.85 -17.79 -4.03
CA ALA A 108 23.91 -16.73 -4.37
C ALA A 108 23.77 -15.74 -3.20
N LEU A 109 23.59 -14.46 -3.52
CA LEU A 109 23.20 -13.43 -2.57
C LEU A 109 21.68 -13.40 -2.48
N MET A 110 21.18 -13.36 -1.24
CA MET A 110 19.77 -13.19 -0.92
C MET A 110 19.62 -12.14 0.18
N LEU A 111 18.44 -11.54 0.29
CA LEU A 111 18.10 -10.74 1.47
C LEU A 111 18.01 -11.64 2.70
N GLN A 112 18.49 -11.17 3.84
CA GLN A 112 18.29 -11.85 5.13
C GLN A 112 16.87 -11.54 5.64
N PRO A 113 15.90 -12.47 5.63
CA PRO A 113 14.51 -12.15 5.94
C PRO A 113 14.32 -11.56 7.34
N ASP A 114 15.06 -12.07 8.33
CA ASP A 114 14.91 -11.68 9.73
C ASP A 114 15.69 -10.41 10.12
N ALA A 115 16.33 -9.74 9.13
CA ALA A 115 17.11 -8.54 9.37
C ALA A 115 16.25 -7.40 9.94
N ALA A 116 15.01 -7.28 9.45
CA ALA A 116 14.05 -6.28 9.91
C ALA A 116 12.61 -6.72 9.57
N TYR A 117 11.64 -6.14 10.27
CA TYR A 117 10.23 -6.35 10.00
C TYR A 117 9.46 -5.03 9.92
N THR A 118 8.32 -5.05 9.25
CA THR A 118 7.36 -3.94 9.22
C THR A 118 5.96 -4.43 9.50
N ILE A 119 5.11 -3.47 9.87
CA ILE A 119 3.68 -3.69 10.02
C ILE A 119 2.98 -2.98 8.86
N GLY A 120 2.14 -3.69 8.11
CA GLY A 120 1.19 -3.09 7.17
C GLY A 120 -0.21 -3.16 7.76
N ILE A 121 -0.93 -2.05 7.75
CA ILE A 121 -2.33 -1.97 8.18
C ILE A 121 -3.17 -1.53 6.97
N SER A 122 -4.28 -2.22 6.72
CA SER A 122 -5.27 -1.85 5.71
C SER A 122 -6.63 -1.64 6.37
N VAL A 123 -7.17 -0.41 6.22
CA VAL A 123 -8.50 -0.03 6.70
C VAL A 123 -9.41 0.20 5.51
N ASN A 124 -10.35 -0.72 5.32
CA ASN A 124 -11.41 -0.63 4.33
C ASN A 124 -12.73 -0.22 5.01
N THR A 125 -13.78 0.04 4.24
CA THR A 125 -15.07 0.49 4.79
C THR A 125 -15.80 -0.56 5.61
N ASP A 126 -15.52 -1.84 5.35
CA ASP A 126 -16.19 -3.00 5.94
C ASP A 126 -15.26 -3.88 6.77
N SER A 127 -13.95 -3.63 6.75
CA SER A 127 -12.95 -4.49 7.37
C SER A 127 -11.66 -3.74 7.74
N ILE A 128 -10.92 -4.30 8.69
CA ILE A 128 -9.56 -3.87 9.01
C ILE A 128 -8.67 -5.09 9.20
N SER A 129 -7.50 -5.05 8.57
CA SER A 129 -6.52 -6.12 8.60
C SER A 129 -5.12 -5.56 8.82
N PHE A 130 -4.24 -6.39 9.36
CA PHE A 130 -2.82 -6.09 9.42
C PHE A 130 -1.98 -7.29 8.99
N GLY A 131 -0.77 -7.00 8.53
CA GLY A 131 0.24 -7.99 8.23
C GLY A 131 1.60 -7.61 8.83
N LEU A 132 2.37 -8.62 9.21
CA LEU A 132 3.79 -8.50 9.52
C LEU A 132 4.57 -8.91 8.29
N CYS A 133 5.46 -8.04 7.81
CA CYS A 133 6.28 -8.27 6.63
C CYS A 133 7.74 -8.38 7.03
N ASP A 134 8.44 -9.38 6.49
CA ASP A 134 9.88 -9.56 6.68
C ASP A 134 10.71 -8.69 5.72
N PHE A 135 12.02 -8.67 5.91
CA PHE A 135 12.95 -7.88 5.10
C PHE A 135 13.02 -8.37 3.64
N ALA A 136 12.65 -9.63 3.39
CA ALA A 136 12.55 -10.21 2.06
C ALA A 136 11.20 -9.91 1.37
N CYS A 137 10.42 -8.98 1.93
CA CYS A 137 9.14 -8.51 1.40
C CYS A 137 8.02 -9.57 1.42
N ARG A 138 8.06 -10.50 2.37
CA ARG A 138 7.05 -11.56 2.53
C ARG A 138 6.18 -11.27 3.74
N ILE A 139 4.87 -11.41 3.57
CA ILE A 139 3.93 -11.43 4.70
C ILE A 139 4.15 -12.72 5.48
N VAL A 140 4.70 -12.58 6.68
CA VAL A 140 4.91 -13.71 7.59
C VAL A 140 3.67 -13.96 8.44
N HIS A 141 2.89 -12.92 8.76
CA HIS A 141 1.63 -12.98 9.52
C HIS A 141 0.59 -12.10 8.85
N GLU A 142 -0.67 -12.54 8.78
CA GLU A 142 -1.79 -11.70 8.37
C GLU A 142 -3.00 -12.03 9.24
N GLU A 143 -3.71 -11.00 9.67
CA GLU A 143 -4.89 -11.14 10.51
C GLU A 143 -5.89 -10.02 10.24
N MET A 144 -7.17 -10.37 10.20
CA MET A 144 -8.29 -9.41 10.14
C MET A 144 -8.96 -9.34 11.49
N LEU A 145 -9.31 -8.14 11.95
CA LEU A 145 -10.06 -7.98 13.18
C LEU A 145 -11.55 -8.31 12.93
N GLU A 146 -12.16 -8.99 13.90
CA GLU A 146 -13.59 -9.30 13.90
C GLU A 146 -14.44 -8.10 14.37
N MET A 147 -14.16 -6.91 13.84
CA MET A 147 -14.94 -5.71 14.10
C MET A 147 -14.90 -4.74 12.91
N PRO A 148 -15.99 -4.02 12.63
CA PRO A 148 -15.98 -2.98 11.63
C PRO A 148 -15.18 -1.76 12.14
N PRO A 149 -14.45 -1.04 11.28
CA PRO A 149 -13.64 0.11 11.67
C PRO A 149 -14.47 1.39 11.84
N THR A 150 -15.66 1.31 12.44
CA THR A 150 -16.55 2.47 12.60
C THR A 150 -16.13 3.43 13.73
N ARG A 151 -15.43 2.89 14.74
CA ARG A 151 -14.92 3.65 15.90
C ARG A 151 -13.40 3.56 15.92
N ARG A 152 -12.73 4.61 15.48
CA ARG A 152 -11.28 4.64 15.25
C ARG A 152 -10.50 4.31 16.52
N ARG A 153 -10.82 4.93 17.66
CA ARG A 153 -10.07 4.71 18.92
C ARG A 153 -10.14 3.26 19.39
N ASP A 154 -11.34 2.68 19.40
CA ASP A 154 -11.54 1.28 19.81
C ASP A 154 -10.84 0.32 18.85
N THR A 155 -10.92 0.61 17.55
CA THR A 155 -10.27 -0.16 16.49
C THR A 155 -8.75 -0.13 16.65
N LEU A 156 -8.16 1.06 16.86
CA LEU A 156 -6.73 1.25 17.05
C LEU A 156 -6.21 0.55 18.32
N PHE A 157 -6.98 0.57 19.41
CA PHE A 157 -6.62 -0.15 20.63
C PHE A 157 -6.62 -1.67 20.42
N ALA A 158 -7.67 -2.20 19.77
CA ALA A 158 -7.76 -3.62 19.42
C ALA A 158 -6.60 -4.04 18.49
N LEU A 159 -6.30 -3.22 17.49
CA LEU A 159 -5.22 -3.44 16.54
C LEU A 159 -3.85 -3.50 17.22
N LYS A 160 -3.55 -2.55 18.12
CA LYS A 160 -2.31 -2.54 18.89
C LYS A 160 -2.14 -3.82 19.72
N GLU A 161 -3.20 -4.29 20.37
CA GLU A 161 -3.14 -5.52 21.17
C GLU A 161 -2.96 -6.78 20.30
N GLN A 162 -3.63 -6.88 19.16
CA GLN A 162 -3.45 -8.03 18.25
C GLN A 162 -2.07 -8.04 17.61
N ILE A 163 -1.56 -6.89 17.16
CA ILE A 163 -0.18 -6.77 16.66
C ILE A 163 0.82 -7.21 17.74
N ARG A 164 0.65 -6.76 18.99
CA ARG A 164 1.52 -7.15 20.11
C ARG A 164 1.53 -8.67 20.31
N ARG A 165 0.36 -9.32 20.22
CA ARG A 165 0.24 -10.79 20.32
C ARG A 165 0.88 -11.50 19.14
N ALA A 166 0.68 -11.01 17.92
CA ALA A 166 1.27 -11.58 16.72
C ALA A 166 2.81 -11.51 16.76
N LEU A 167 3.37 -10.37 17.18
CA LEU A 167 4.82 -10.18 17.37
C LEU A 167 5.36 -11.17 18.42
N ALA A 168 4.71 -11.26 19.58
CA ALA A 168 5.10 -12.19 20.64
C ALA A 168 5.02 -13.66 20.19
N GLY A 169 3.94 -14.05 19.50
CA GLY A 169 3.74 -15.40 18.98
C GLY A 169 4.78 -15.82 17.93
N ARG A 170 5.42 -14.84 17.28
CA ARG A 170 6.51 -15.06 16.31
C ARG A 170 7.91 -14.83 16.85
N GLY A 171 8.03 -14.39 18.11
CA GLY A 171 9.32 -14.03 18.68
C GLY A 171 9.99 -12.83 18.02
N ILE A 172 9.21 -11.94 17.37
CA ILE A 172 9.73 -10.73 16.74
C ILE A 172 9.87 -9.65 17.82
N ALA A 173 11.10 -9.19 18.04
CA ALA A 173 11.35 -8.12 19.00
C ALA A 173 10.87 -6.77 18.45
N ALA A 174 10.33 -5.91 19.32
CA ALA A 174 9.94 -4.54 18.93
C ALA A 174 11.12 -3.77 18.29
N SER A 175 12.35 -4.07 18.71
CA SER A 175 13.54 -3.46 18.14
C SER A 175 13.82 -3.86 16.69
N GLN A 176 13.21 -4.91 16.16
CA GLN A 176 13.37 -5.30 14.75
C GLN A 176 12.37 -4.57 13.84
N LEU A 177 11.43 -3.81 14.42
CA LEU A 177 10.43 -3.08 13.64
C LEU A 177 11.01 -1.79 13.07
N VAL A 178 10.93 -1.64 11.75
CA VAL A 178 11.34 -0.43 11.04
C VAL A 178 10.28 0.66 11.15
N GLY A 179 9.01 0.25 11.17
CA GLY A 179 7.87 1.14 11.33
C GLY A 179 6.56 0.55 10.81
N VAL A 180 5.56 1.41 10.69
CA VAL A 180 4.20 1.04 10.32
C VAL A 180 3.80 1.73 9.02
N GLY A 181 3.39 0.94 8.04
CA GLY A 181 2.63 1.44 6.91
C GLY A 181 1.15 1.32 7.19
N PHE A 182 0.40 2.38 6.90
CA PHE A 182 -1.03 2.46 7.10
C PHE A 182 -1.71 2.84 5.80
N SER A 183 -2.69 2.03 5.41
CA SER A 183 -3.46 2.16 4.18
C SER A 183 -4.92 2.37 4.49
N MET A 184 -5.56 3.32 3.82
CA MET A 184 -7.00 3.56 3.99
C MET A 184 -7.66 4.09 2.73
N ALA A 185 -8.94 3.74 2.56
CA ALA A 185 -9.79 4.35 1.53
C ALA A 185 -10.01 5.85 1.80
N GLY A 186 -9.80 6.68 0.78
CA GLY A 186 -10.01 8.12 0.84
C GLY A 186 -8.93 8.90 0.11
N PHE A 187 -9.17 10.18 -0.12
CA PHE A 187 -8.20 11.06 -0.78
C PHE A 187 -7.64 12.09 0.20
N PHE A 188 -6.42 12.55 -0.05
CA PHE A 188 -5.78 13.56 0.78
C PHE A 188 -6.35 14.96 0.56
N VAL A 189 -6.45 15.72 1.65
CA VAL A 189 -6.79 17.13 1.67
C VAL A 189 -5.84 17.89 2.60
N GLY A 190 -5.64 19.18 2.32
CA GLY A 190 -4.79 20.06 3.12
C GLY A 190 -3.28 19.79 2.94
N ALA A 191 -2.46 20.72 3.46
CA ALA A 191 -1.00 20.58 3.42
C ALA A 191 -0.48 19.46 4.33
N ASP A 192 -1.28 19.08 5.34
CA ASP A 192 -0.99 18.03 6.31
C ASP A 192 -1.44 16.63 5.86
N ARG A 193 -1.89 16.48 4.60
CA ARG A 193 -2.31 15.21 4.00
C ARG A 193 -3.30 14.43 4.87
N ARG A 194 -4.39 15.08 5.30
CA ARG A 194 -5.47 14.40 6.03
C ARG A 194 -6.34 13.61 5.07
N PHE A 195 -6.85 12.46 5.51
CA PHE A 195 -7.79 11.69 4.70
C PHE A 195 -9.18 12.30 4.69
N ASN A 196 -9.76 12.47 3.51
CA ASN A 196 -11.19 12.59 3.31
C ASN A 196 -11.75 11.20 2.97
N ALA A 197 -12.31 10.54 3.98
CA ALA A 197 -12.71 9.14 3.93
C ALA A 197 -14.23 9.00 3.72
N PRO A 198 -14.73 7.90 3.13
CA PRO A 198 -16.16 7.67 2.95
C PRO A 198 -16.91 7.49 4.28
N GLU A 199 -18.25 7.55 4.24
CA GLU A 199 -19.15 7.60 5.40
C GLU A 199 -18.95 6.48 6.46
N PRO A 200 -18.62 5.21 6.12
CA PRO A 200 -18.29 4.21 7.16
C PRO A 200 -17.03 4.53 7.98
N LEU A 201 -16.17 5.40 7.46
CA LEU A 201 -14.87 5.79 8.03
C LEU A 201 -14.83 7.26 8.46
N THR A 202 -15.98 7.91 8.72
CA THR A 202 -16.02 9.33 9.09
C THR A 202 -15.16 9.66 10.33
N ASP A 203 -15.08 8.77 11.33
CA ASP A 203 -14.24 8.95 12.53
C ASP A 203 -12.71 8.94 12.23
N TRP A 204 -12.31 8.51 11.04
CA TRP A 204 -10.93 8.54 10.54
C TRP A 204 -10.62 9.76 9.69
N SER A 205 -11.63 10.56 9.35
CA SER A 205 -11.51 11.61 8.36
C SER A 205 -11.11 12.96 8.96
N LEU A 206 -10.36 13.76 8.20
CA LEU A 206 -10.02 15.16 8.48
C LEU A 206 -9.23 15.38 9.79
N ILE A 207 -8.54 14.35 10.27
CA ILE A 207 -7.65 14.36 11.44
C ILE A 207 -6.20 14.14 11.03
N ASN A 208 -5.26 14.53 11.90
CA ASN A 208 -3.84 14.19 11.77
C ASN A 208 -3.60 12.73 12.21
N LEU A 209 -4.02 11.80 11.35
CA LEU A 209 -3.96 10.36 11.63
C LEU A 209 -2.52 9.87 11.80
N LYS A 210 -1.57 10.41 11.03
CA LYS A 210 -0.15 10.05 11.14
C LYS A 210 0.38 10.28 12.56
N ALA A 211 0.20 11.47 13.11
CA ALA A 211 0.71 11.81 14.44
C ALA A 211 0.08 10.93 15.55
N GLU A 212 -1.20 10.60 15.41
CA GLU A 212 -1.89 9.71 16.34
C GLU A 212 -1.35 8.27 16.28
N LEU A 213 -1.10 7.75 15.06
CA LEU A 213 -0.52 6.42 14.87
C LEU A 213 0.93 6.37 15.39
N GLU A 214 1.75 7.40 15.14
CA GLU A 214 3.12 7.51 15.66
C GLU A 214 3.12 7.46 17.20
N THR A 215 2.20 8.20 17.84
CA THR A 215 2.03 8.18 19.29
C THR A 215 1.56 6.81 19.80
N LEU A 216 0.64 6.16 19.07
CA LEU A 216 0.07 4.88 19.48
C LEU A 216 1.09 3.74 19.40
N PHE A 217 1.85 3.68 18.32
CA PHE A 217 2.78 2.57 18.04
C PHE A 217 4.21 2.83 18.52
N ASP A 218 4.56 4.06 18.87
CA ASP A 218 5.94 4.47 19.22
C ASP A 218 6.93 4.10 18.10
N LEU A 219 6.50 4.28 16.85
CA LEU A 219 7.21 3.94 15.63
C LEU A 219 6.94 4.98 14.55
N PRO A 220 7.87 5.18 13.59
CA PRO A 220 7.59 5.98 12.40
C PRO A 220 6.40 5.41 11.61
N VAL A 221 5.53 6.29 11.12
CA VAL A 221 4.33 5.90 10.36
C VAL A 221 4.28 6.55 8.98
N TRP A 222 3.93 5.76 7.98
CA TRP A 222 3.61 6.21 6.63
C TRP A 222 2.14 5.92 6.35
N THR A 223 1.41 6.94 5.94
CA THR A 223 -0.02 6.84 5.62
C THR A 223 -0.23 7.03 4.13
N GLU A 224 -0.96 6.13 3.49
CA GLU A 224 -1.20 6.16 2.05
C GLU A 224 -2.59 5.62 1.67
N ASN A 225 -3.08 5.95 0.47
CA ASN A 225 -4.33 5.42 -0.07
C ASN A 225 -4.22 3.92 -0.41
N ASN A 226 -5.33 3.18 -0.30
CA ASN A 226 -5.37 1.75 -0.57
C ASN A 226 -5.02 1.34 -2.00
N ALA A 227 -5.45 2.09 -3.01
CA ALA A 227 -5.08 1.83 -4.39
C ALA A 227 -3.59 2.12 -4.64
N THR A 228 -3.03 3.19 -4.08
CA THR A 228 -1.59 3.50 -4.18
C THR A 228 -0.74 2.44 -3.49
N THR A 229 -1.12 1.99 -2.29
CA THR A 229 -0.42 0.89 -1.61
C THR A 229 -0.53 -0.41 -2.39
N GLY A 230 -1.70 -0.75 -2.94
CA GLY A 230 -1.84 -1.91 -3.83
C GLY A 230 -0.86 -1.87 -5.00
N ALA A 231 -0.70 -0.70 -5.65
CA ALA A 231 0.28 -0.50 -6.72
C ALA A 231 1.73 -0.69 -6.24
N ILE A 232 2.07 -0.21 -5.03
CA ILE A 232 3.38 -0.43 -4.39
C ILE A 232 3.64 -1.92 -4.20
N GLY A 233 2.67 -2.66 -3.63
CA GLY A 233 2.77 -4.11 -3.47
C GLY A 233 3.03 -4.82 -4.80
N GLU A 234 2.25 -4.48 -5.82
CA GLU A 234 2.37 -5.06 -7.16
C GLU A 234 3.72 -4.76 -7.82
N SER A 235 4.26 -3.54 -7.64
CA SER A 235 5.59 -3.18 -8.16
C SER A 235 6.72 -3.93 -7.47
N ALA A 236 6.52 -4.31 -6.22
CA ALA A 236 7.56 -4.93 -5.41
C ALA A 236 7.60 -6.44 -5.63
N VAL A 237 6.45 -7.11 -5.50
CA VAL A 237 6.40 -8.59 -5.49
C VAL A 237 5.30 -9.17 -6.36
N GLY A 238 4.37 -8.36 -6.89
CA GLY A 238 3.24 -8.84 -7.68
C GLY A 238 3.49 -8.83 -9.20
N ALA A 239 2.40 -8.77 -9.97
CA ALA A 239 2.39 -8.80 -11.43
C ALA A 239 3.09 -7.58 -12.03
N GLY A 240 3.02 -6.43 -11.33
CA GLY A 240 3.59 -5.15 -11.74
C GLY A 240 5.13 -5.11 -11.71
N ARG A 241 5.80 -6.03 -11.01
CA ARG A 241 7.28 -6.07 -10.88
C ARG A 241 8.04 -6.17 -12.22
N ARG A 242 7.34 -6.57 -13.29
CA ARG A 242 7.87 -6.75 -14.65
C ARG A 242 7.91 -5.46 -15.47
N PHE A 243 7.18 -4.43 -15.04
CA PHE A 243 6.97 -3.21 -15.80
C PHE A 243 7.52 -2.01 -15.05
N ALA A 244 8.18 -1.10 -15.77
CA ALA A 244 8.63 0.14 -15.17
C ALA A 244 7.46 1.13 -15.04
N THR A 245 6.56 1.13 -16.03
CA THR A 245 5.41 2.03 -16.05
C THR A 245 4.13 1.22 -16.17
N PHE A 246 3.30 1.23 -15.13
CA PHE A 246 2.01 0.54 -15.15
C PHE A 246 0.93 1.30 -14.35
N GLY A 247 -0.33 1.09 -14.75
CA GLY A 247 -1.49 1.52 -13.99
C GLY A 247 -2.01 0.41 -13.08
N TYR A 248 -2.55 0.76 -11.94
CA TYR A 248 -3.20 -0.17 -11.02
C TYR A 248 -4.67 0.22 -10.85
N LEU A 249 -5.58 -0.74 -11.02
CA LEU A 249 -7.01 -0.57 -10.75
C LEU A 249 -7.36 -1.39 -9.51
N SER A 250 -7.81 -0.71 -8.46
CA SER A 250 -8.15 -1.31 -7.18
C SER A 250 -9.66 -1.56 -7.09
N PHE A 251 -10.06 -2.81 -7.07
CA PHE A 251 -11.44 -3.23 -6.91
C PHE A 251 -11.63 -3.69 -5.46
N ASN A 252 -12.11 -2.78 -4.62
CA ASN A 252 -12.44 -3.02 -3.22
C ASN A 252 -13.94 -2.79 -3.04
N TYR A 253 -14.40 -2.50 -1.82
CA TYR A 253 -15.77 -1.98 -1.63
C TYR A 253 -16.04 -0.77 -2.53
N GLY A 254 -15.03 0.11 -2.67
CA GLY A 254 -14.96 1.16 -3.70
C GLY A 254 -14.12 0.76 -4.91
N PHE A 255 -13.97 1.70 -5.84
CA PHE A 255 -13.08 1.56 -6.99
C PHE A 255 -12.07 2.70 -6.97
N GLY A 256 -10.79 2.41 -7.23
CA GLY A 256 -9.72 3.39 -7.18
C GLY A 256 -8.56 3.01 -8.09
N GLY A 257 -7.50 3.81 -8.08
CA GLY A 257 -6.33 3.52 -8.88
C GLY A 257 -5.03 4.01 -8.27
N GLY A 258 -3.93 3.43 -8.75
CA GLY A 258 -2.57 3.82 -8.42
C GLY A 258 -1.73 3.85 -9.69
N ILE A 259 -0.61 4.57 -9.67
CA ILE A 259 0.26 4.73 -10.82
C ILE A 259 1.70 4.45 -10.39
N VAL A 260 2.41 3.65 -11.18
CA VAL A 260 3.86 3.48 -11.07
C VAL A 260 4.49 3.99 -12.36
N LEU A 261 5.46 4.91 -12.23
CA LEU A 261 6.24 5.49 -13.32
C LEU A 261 7.73 5.23 -13.05
N ASP A 262 8.46 4.70 -14.03
CA ASP A 262 9.90 4.44 -13.90
C ASP A 262 10.27 3.60 -12.67
N GLY A 263 9.41 2.64 -12.32
CA GLY A 263 9.53 1.78 -11.15
C GLY A 263 9.15 2.44 -9.83
N LYS A 264 8.75 3.71 -9.84
CA LYS A 264 8.40 4.48 -8.64
C LYS A 264 6.90 4.72 -8.55
N PRO A 265 6.28 4.59 -7.37
CA PRO A 265 4.93 5.08 -7.16
C PRO A 265 4.87 6.57 -7.45
N PHE A 266 3.87 6.96 -8.23
CA PHE A 266 3.61 8.36 -8.54
C PHE A 266 2.48 8.87 -7.66
N PHE A 267 2.80 9.71 -6.67
CA PHE A 267 1.84 10.25 -5.72
C PHE A 267 1.14 11.53 -6.23
N GLY A 268 1.73 12.23 -7.18
CA GLY A 268 1.26 13.55 -7.64
C GLY A 268 1.46 14.67 -6.62
N ALA A 269 1.20 15.92 -7.03
CA ALA A 269 1.49 17.11 -6.23
C ALA A 269 0.68 17.21 -4.93
N PHE A 270 -0.51 16.61 -4.90
CA PHE A 270 -1.40 16.60 -3.73
C PHE A 270 -1.52 15.20 -3.09
N GLY A 271 -0.73 14.22 -3.52
CA GLY A 271 -0.80 12.84 -3.02
C GLY A 271 -1.96 12.01 -3.59
N ASN A 272 -2.72 12.53 -4.55
CA ASN A 272 -3.95 11.89 -5.09
C ASN A 272 -3.82 11.46 -6.56
N ALA A 273 -2.60 11.26 -7.07
CA ALA A 273 -2.44 10.74 -8.43
C ALA A 273 -3.03 9.32 -8.52
N GLY A 274 -3.71 9.03 -9.63
CA GLY A 274 -4.35 7.74 -9.83
C GLY A 274 -5.75 7.62 -9.22
N GLU A 275 -6.31 8.68 -8.63
CA GLU A 275 -7.69 8.72 -8.11
C GLU A 275 -8.74 8.67 -9.24
N ILE A 276 -8.78 7.53 -9.93
CA ILE A 276 -9.52 7.27 -11.16
C ILE A 276 -11.02 7.29 -10.94
N SER A 277 -11.47 7.06 -9.71
CA SER A 277 -12.87 7.05 -9.32
C SER A 277 -13.57 8.39 -9.56
N ARG A 278 -12.79 9.49 -9.64
CA ARG A 278 -13.28 10.86 -9.84
C ARG A 278 -13.72 11.18 -11.26
N VAL A 279 -13.44 10.30 -12.22
CA VAL A 279 -13.89 10.47 -13.60
C VAL A 279 -15.37 10.16 -13.78
N PHE A 280 -15.96 9.46 -12.82
CA PHE A 280 -17.36 9.05 -12.85
C PHE A 280 -18.23 10.11 -12.19
N THR A 281 -19.39 10.36 -12.77
CA THR A 281 -20.38 11.25 -12.16
C THR A 281 -21.10 10.55 -10.99
N VAL A 282 -21.89 11.31 -10.23
CA VAL A 282 -22.70 10.76 -9.14
C VAL A 282 -23.73 9.77 -9.69
N GLU A 283 -24.31 10.07 -10.84
CA GLU A 283 -25.30 9.25 -11.54
C GLU A 283 -24.69 7.93 -12.05
N GLU A 284 -23.42 7.96 -12.43
CA GLU A 284 -22.66 6.76 -12.83
C GLU A 284 -22.19 5.93 -11.64
N GLY A 285 -22.39 6.43 -10.41
CA GLY A 285 -21.98 5.80 -9.16
C GLY A 285 -22.32 4.31 -9.05
N PRO A 286 -23.57 3.88 -9.36
CA PRO A 286 -24.00 2.48 -9.31
C PRO A 286 -23.36 1.56 -10.36
N SER A 287 -22.90 2.10 -11.50
CA SER A 287 -22.28 1.35 -12.60
C SER A 287 -20.75 1.42 -12.59
N ARG A 288 -20.17 1.94 -11.49
CA ARG A 288 -18.73 1.85 -11.25
C ARG A 288 -18.33 0.39 -11.01
N PRO A 289 -17.14 -0.03 -11.45
CA PRO A 289 -16.63 -1.38 -11.21
C PRO A 289 -16.11 -1.54 -9.78
N ALA A 290 -16.99 -1.36 -8.79
CA ALA A 290 -16.70 -1.49 -7.36
C ALA A 290 -17.36 -2.76 -6.79
N LEU A 291 -16.65 -3.51 -5.94
CA LEU A 291 -17.19 -4.74 -5.36
C LEU A 291 -18.36 -4.48 -4.42
N GLY A 292 -18.43 -3.29 -3.80
CA GLY A 292 -19.61 -2.88 -3.03
C GLY A 292 -20.89 -2.82 -3.86
N GLU A 293 -20.79 -2.44 -5.14
CA GLU A 293 -21.93 -2.41 -6.06
C GLU A 293 -22.34 -3.82 -6.53
N LEU A 294 -21.36 -4.72 -6.71
CA LEU A 294 -21.64 -6.14 -6.96
C LEU A 294 -22.30 -6.80 -5.74
N LEU A 295 -21.78 -6.56 -4.53
CA LEU A 295 -22.34 -7.07 -3.27
C LEU A 295 -23.82 -6.71 -3.11
N LYS A 296 -24.17 -5.44 -3.37
CA LYS A 296 -25.58 -4.98 -3.31
C LYS A 296 -26.46 -5.78 -4.28
N ARG A 297 -25.99 -6.01 -5.51
CA ARG A 297 -26.73 -6.76 -6.55
C ARG A 297 -26.90 -8.24 -6.18
N LEU A 298 -25.85 -8.88 -5.68
CA LEU A 298 -25.90 -10.28 -5.23
C LEU A 298 -26.89 -10.44 -4.07
N ASN A 299 -26.83 -9.57 -3.07
CA ASN A 299 -27.76 -9.59 -1.92
C ASN A 299 -29.21 -9.32 -2.36
N ALA A 300 -29.44 -8.39 -3.28
CA ALA A 300 -30.78 -8.14 -3.83
C ALA A 300 -31.36 -9.34 -4.59
N ARG A 301 -30.51 -10.24 -5.09
CA ARG A 301 -30.89 -11.52 -5.73
C ARG A 301 -30.96 -12.70 -4.76
N GLY A 302 -30.84 -12.45 -3.45
CA GLY A 302 -30.96 -13.47 -2.41
C GLY A 302 -29.68 -14.24 -2.09
N LEU A 303 -28.53 -13.85 -2.67
CA LEU A 303 -27.23 -14.39 -2.28
C LEU A 303 -26.68 -13.58 -1.10
N ALA A 304 -26.82 -14.15 0.11
CA ALA A 304 -26.30 -13.54 1.33
C ALA A 304 -24.76 -13.56 1.35
N VAL A 305 -24.16 -12.40 1.05
CA VAL A 305 -22.71 -12.14 1.13
C VAL A 305 -22.52 -10.86 1.94
N ALA A 306 -21.91 -10.97 3.11
CA ALA A 306 -21.90 -9.91 4.12
C ALA A 306 -20.92 -8.78 3.81
N ASN A 307 -19.77 -9.08 3.20
CA ASN A 307 -18.68 -8.13 2.97
C ASN A 307 -17.78 -8.57 1.81
N VAL A 308 -16.81 -7.71 1.44
CA VAL A 308 -15.89 -7.96 0.31
C VAL A 308 -14.99 -9.17 0.56
N ARG A 309 -14.56 -9.40 1.80
CA ARG A 309 -13.76 -10.58 2.16
C ARG A 309 -14.53 -11.88 1.90
N GLU A 310 -15.79 -11.95 2.32
CA GLU A 310 -16.65 -13.11 2.10
C GLU A 310 -16.92 -13.31 0.60
N LEU A 311 -17.17 -12.22 -0.13
CA LEU A 311 -17.26 -12.25 -1.59
C LEU A 311 -16.00 -12.92 -2.17
N ARG A 312 -14.81 -12.45 -1.81
CA ARG A 312 -13.53 -13.00 -2.30
C ARG A 312 -13.35 -14.49 -1.98
N GLN A 313 -13.71 -14.92 -0.79
CA GLN A 313 -13.51 -16.30 -0.34
C GLN A 313 -14.47 -17.30 -1.01
N ARG A 314 -15.70 -16.87 -1.28
CA ARG A 314 -16.77 -17.74 -1.78
C ARG A 314 -17.10 -17.52 -3.25
N PHE A 315 -16.46 -16.54 -3.90
CA PHE A 315 -16.80 -16.09 -5.24
C PHE A 315 -16.90 -17.25 -6.24
N ASP A 316 -18.00 -17.26 -6.98
CA ASP A 316 -18.21 -18.14 -8.13
C ASP A 316 -18.66 -17.28 -9.32
N PRO A 317 -17.94 -17.32 -10.46
CA PRO A 317 -18.35 -16.58 -11.66
C PRO A 317 -19.72 -17.01 -12.20
N ALA A 318 -20.23 -18.18 -11.81
CA ALA A 318 -21.56 -18.67 -12.19
C ALA A 318 -22.70 -18.11 -11.32
N TRP A 319 -22.41 -17.30 -10.30
CA TRP A 319 -23.47 -16.69 -9.50
C TRP A 319 -24.38 -15.78 -10.34
N PRO A 320 -25.72 -15.85 -10.13
CA PRO A 320 -26.66 -15.00 -10.84
C PRO A 320 -26.35 -13.52 -10.65
N GLY A 321 -26.18 -12.79 -11.75
CA GLY A 321 -25.92 -11.34 -11.73
C GLY A 321 -24.47 -10.97 -11.97
N VAL A 322 -23.52 -11.91 -11.90
CA VAL A 322 -22.10 -11.62 -12.11
C VAL A 322 -21.82 -11.24 -13.56
N ALA A 323 -22.29 -12.05 -14.53
CA ALA A 323 -22.09 -11.77 -15.94
C ALA A 323 -22.76 -10.45 -16.35
N GLU A 324 -24.01 -10.23 -15.92
CA GLU A 324 -24.73 -8.98 -16.20
C GLU A 324 -24.03 -7.77 -15.57
N TRP A 325 -23.47 -7.91 -14.37
CA TRP A 325 -22.70 -6.83 -13.73
C TRP A 325 -21.41 -6.53 -14.50
N VAL A 326 -20.67 -7.55 -14.97
CA VAL A 326 -19.48 -7.36 -15.80
C VAL A 326 -19.82 -6.57 -17.07
N GLU A 327 -20.91 -6.93 -17.76
CA GLU A 327 -21.39 -6.20 -18.93
C GLU A 327 -21.77 -4.75 -18.58
N GLU A 328 -22.50 -4.55 -17.48
CA GLU A 328 -22.96 -3.24 -17.01
C GLU A 328 -21.80 -2.29 -16.71
N VAL A 329 -20.74 -2.76 -16.05
CA VAL A 329 -19.60 -1.91 -15.65
C VAL A 329 -18.54 -1.78 -16.74
N THR A 330 -18.63 -2.56 -17.83
CA THR A 330 -17.64 -2.55 -18.91
C THR A 330 -17.41 -1.16 -19.52
N PRO A 331 -18.44 -0.34 -19.83
CA PRO A 331 -18.22 1.02 -20.33
C PRO A 331 -17.46 1.92 -19.35
N ALA A 332 -17.76 1.83 -18.05
CA ALA A 332 -17.08 2.60 -17.02
C ALA A 332 -15.62 2.15 -16.83
N LEU A 333 -15.39 0.83 -16.83
CA LEU A 333 -14.05 0.24 -16.76
C LEU A 333 -13.19 0.64 -17.98
N ASN A 334 -13.75 0.54 -19.19
CA ASN A 334 -13.06 0.93 -20.41
C ASN A 334 -12.68 2.43 -20.40
N ARG A 335 -13.56 3.30 -19.87
CA ARG A 335 -13.23 4.72 -19.70
C ARG A 335 -12.03 4.94 -18.77
N ALA A 336 -11.97 4.20 -17.65
CA ALA A 336 -10.83 4.26 -16.74
C ALA A 336 -9.53 3.80 -17.42
N ILE A 337 -9.58 2.69 -18.17
CA ILE A 337 -8.44 2.18 -18.93
C ILE A 337 -7.99 3.19 -19.99
N ASP A 338 -8.91 3.74 -20.77
CA ASP A 338 -8.58 4.71 -21.81
C ASP A 338 -8.01 6.01 -21.25
N MET A 339 -8.44 6.44 -20.06
CA MET A 339 -7.82 7.58 -19.39
C MET A 339 -6.36 7.28 -19.00
N LEU A 340 -6.09 6.11 -18.43
CA LEU A 340 -4.71 5.72 -18.10
C LEU A 340 -3.85 5.66 -19.37
N ARG A 341 -4.38 5.10 -20.45
CA ARG A 341 -3.71 5.07 -21.76
C ARG A 341 -3.43 6.48 -22.29
N ALA A 342 -4.42 7.37 -22.26
CA ALA A 342 -4.30 8.70 -22.83
C ALA A 342 -3.34 9.62 -22.06
N VAL A 343 -3.22 9.45 -20.74
CA VAL A 343 -2.45 10.36 -19.88
C VAL A 343 -1.08 9.81 -19.53
N ILE A 344 -0.98 8.50 -19.28
CA ILE A 344 0.22 7.86 -18.75
C ILE A 344 0.90 6.95 -19.79
N ASP A 345 0.13 6.38 -20.73
CA ASP A 345 0.62 5.41 -21.71
C ASP A 345 1.37 4.22 -21.08
N PRO A 346 0.72 3.43 -20.19
CA PRO A 346 1.40 2.40 -19.43
C PRO A 346 1.68 1.14 -20.26
N GLU A 347 2.70 0.38 -19.86
CA GLU A 347 3.01 -0.94 -20.43
C GLU A 347 1.95 -1.98 -20.02
N ALA A 348 1.42 -1.86 -18.80
CA ALA A 348 0.42 -2.76 -18.25
C ALA A 348 -0.60 -2.03 -17.36
N ILE A 349 -1.75 -2.66 -17.17
CA ILE A 349 -2.75 -2.32 -16.15
C ILE A 349 -3.01 -3.55 -15.31
N VAL A 350 -2.71 -3.44 -14.01
CA VAL A 350 -2.92 -4.52 -13.03
C VAL A 350 -4.27 -4.32 -12.32
N PHE A 351 -5.09 -5.36 -12.36
CA PHE A 351 -6.40 -5.45 -11.73
C PHE A 351 -6.22 -6.13 -10.37
N GLY A 352 -6.32 -5.36 -9.29
CA GLY A 352 -6.07 -5.84 -7.93
C GLY A 352 -7.10 -5.33 -6.93
N GLY A 353 -6.64 -5.18 -5.68
CA GLY A 353 -7.46 -4.92 -4.51
C GLY A 353 -7.89 -6.26 -3.93
N GLU A 354 -9.11 -6.31 -3.42
CA GLU A 354 -9.72 -7.54 -2.91
C GLU A 354 -10.44 -8.34 -4.02
N LEU A 355 -10.11 -8.08 -5.28
CA LEU A 355 -10.73 -8.68 -6.45
C LEU A 355 -10.56 -10.21 -6.47
N PRO A 356 -11.63 -11.01 -6.48
CA PRO A 356 -11.52 -12.44 -6.70
C PRO A 356 -10.85 -12.70 -8.06
N ARG A 357 -9.87 -13.61 -8.10
CA ARG A 357 -9.05 -13.86 -9.31
C ARG A 357 -9.91 -14.20 -10.54
N ALA A 358 -10.95 -15.03 -10.38
CA ALA A 358 -11.87 -15.38 -11.46
C ALA A 358 -12.65 -14.16 -11.98
N LEU A 359 -13.13 -13.27 -11.09
CA LEU A 359 -13.78 -12.02 -11.51
C LEU A 359 -12.80 -11.09 -12.22
N GLY A 360 -11.57 -10.99 -11.71
CA GLY A 360 -10.50 -10.23 -12.36
C GLY A 360 -10.19 -10.73 -13.75
N GLN A 361 -10.21 -12.04 -13.98
CA GLN A 361 -10.05 -12.61 -15.33
C GLN A 361 -11.20 -12.22 -16.25
N CYS A 362 -12.45 -12.25 -15.77
CA CYS A 362 -13.61 -11.77 -16.54
C CYS A 362 -13.47 -10.28 -16.91
N LEU A 363 -13.12 -9.42 -15.94
CA LEU A 363 -12.96 -7.98 -16.15
C LEU A 363 -11.76 -7.64 -17.04
N ALA A 364 -10.64 -8.36 -16.91
CA ALA A 364 -9.48 -8.19 -17.77
C ALA A 364 -9.70 -8.71 -19.20
N ALA A 365 -10.71 -9.55 -19.43
CA ALA A 365 -11.04 -10.12 -20.73
C ALA A 365 -12.10 -9.31 -21.51
N VAL A 366 -12.71 -8.28 -20.91
CA VAL A 366 -13.75 -7.47 -21.60
C VAL A 366 -13.21 -6.85 -22.89
N ALA A 367 -14.07 -6.67 -23.89
CA ALA A 367 -13.67 -6.04 -25.14
C ALA A 367 -13.18 -4.61 -24.91
N PRO A 368 -12.05 -4.19 -25.52
CA PRO A 368 -11.57 -2.82 -25.41
C PRO A 368 -12.56 -1.85 -26.06
N SER A 369 -12.48 -0.57 -25.69
CA SER A 369 -13.20 0.49 -26.41
C SER A 369 -12.90 0.45 -27.91
N PRO A 370 -13.90 0.67 -28.77
CA PRO A 370 -13.68 0.78 -30.21
C PRO A 370 -12.63 1.86 -30.52
N SER A 371 -11.61 1.49 -31.30
CA SER A 371 -10.63 2.42 -31.87
C SER A 371 -10.91 2.65 -33.35
N ALA A 372 -10.54 3.84 -33.84
CA ALA A 372 -10.51 4.15 -35.27
C ALA A 372 -9.05 4.34 -35.69
N PRO A 373 -8.32 3.26 -36.02
CA PRO A 373 -6.89 3.33 -36.29
C PRO A 373 -6.60 4.20 -37.52
N ARG A 374 -5.59 5.06 -37.42
CA ARG A 374 -5.11 5.82 -38.58
C ARG A 374 -4.26 4.90 -39.45
N TYR A 375 -4.58 4.84 -40.74
CA TYR A 375 -3.91 3.94 -41.71
C TYR A 375 -4.04 2.44 -41.37
N GLY A 376 -5.05 2.05 -40.58
CA GLY A 376 -5.26 0.65 -40.19
C GLY A 376 -4.24 0.11 -39.18
N ILE A 377 -3.48 0.98 -38.51
CA ILE A 377 -2.53 0.62 -37.46
C ILE A 377 -3.06 1.15 -36.13
N ASP A 378 -3.32 0.24 -35.19
CA ASP A 378 -3.67 0.59 -33.82
C ASP A 378 -2.44 1.02 -33.01
N ALA A 379 -2.66 1.93 -32.07
CA ALA A 379 -1.67 2.19 -31.03
C ALA A 379 -1.50 0.94 -30.14
N PRO A 380 -0.31 0.70 -29.58
CA PRO A 380 -0.12 -0.34 -28.57
C PRO A 380 -1.18 -0.27 -27.46
N TYR A 381 -1.57 -1.43 -26.95
CA TYR A 381 -2.53 -1.56 -25.86
C TYR A 381 -1.84 -2.16 -24.64
N PRO A 382 -2.05 -1.62 -23.43
CA PRO A 382 -1.40 -2.14 -22.23
C PRO A 382 -1.79 -3.59 -21.96
N GLU A 383 -0.85 -4.40 -21.47
CA GLU A 383 -1.17 -5.72 -20.95
C GLU A 383 -2.18 -5.60 -19.79
N ARG A 384 -3.27 -6.37 -19.82
CA ARG A 384 -4.24 -6.41 -18.71
C ARG A 384 -3.98 -7.64 -17.86
N LEU A 385 -3.55 -7.43 -16.63
CA LEU A 385 -3.08 -8.47 -15.74
C LEU A 385 -3.93 -8.50 -14.48
N VAL A 386 -4.24 -9.69 -13.98
CA VAL A 386 -4.82 -9.83 -12.64
C VAL A 386 -3.66 -9.90 -11.64
N SER A 387 -3.86 -9.26 -10.48
CA SER A 387 -2.93 -9.28 -9.35
C SER A 387 -2.39 -10.70 -9.07
N GLU A 388 -1.09 -10.79 -8.79
CA GLU A 388 -0.44 -12.03 -8.33
C GLU A 388 -0.39 -12.12 -6.80
N ILE A 389 -0.78 -11.05 -6.08
CA ILE A 389 -0.81 -11.02 -4.63
C ILE A 389 -2.10 -11.67 -4.15
N GLU A 390 -1.96 -12.64 -3.24
CA GLU A 390 -3.11 -13.24 -2.57
C GLU A 390 -3.58 -12.33 -1.42
N GLY A 391 -4.89 -12.19 -1.24
CA GLY A 391 -5.46 -11.37 -0.16
C GLY A 391 -5.64 -9.91 -0.54
N ASP A 392 -5.53 -9.02 0.45
CA ASP A 392 -5.59 -7.57 0.24
C ASP A 392 -4.18 -7.04 -0.05
N SER A 393 -3.93 -6.70 -1.32
CA SER A 393 -2.63 -6.18 -1.77
C SER A 393 -2.23 -4.86 -1.09
N SER A 394 -3.20 -4.12 -0.53
CA SER A 394 -2.93 -2.88 0.22
C SER A 394 -2.19 -3.15 1.53
N ILE A 395 -2.38 -4.30 2.18
CA ILE A 395 -1.65 -4.67 3.41
C ILE A 395 -0.15 -4.77 3.11
N LEU A 396 0.20 -5.54 2.08
CA LEU A 396 1.58 -5.72 1.66
C LEU A 396 2.19 -4.40 1.18
N GLY A 397 1.48 -3.68 0.32
CA GLY A 397 1.88 -2.34 -0.11
C GLY A 397 2.20 -1.40 1.04
N ALA A 398 1.33 -1.34 2.05
CA ALA A 398 1.55 -0.56 3.25
C ALA A 398 2.81 -1.03 3.99
N ALA A 399 2.93 -2.33 4.25
CA ALA A 399 4.09 -2.89 4.95
C ALA A 399 5.42 -2.61 4.23
N LEU A 400 5.40 -2.49 2.90
CA LEU A 400 6.60 -2.24 2.11
C LEU A 400 7.04 -0.77 2.10
N ILE A 401 6.16 0.20 2.33
CA ILE A 401 6.56 1.62 2.32
C ILE A 401 7.72 1.92 3.28
N PRO A 402 7.69 1.52 4.57
CA PRO A 402 8.81 1.76 5.47
C PRO A 402 10.11 1.08 5.02
N LEU A 403 10.02 -0.14 4.46
CA LEU A 403 11.19 -0.86 3.94
C LEU A 403 11.78 -0.15 2.72
N MET A 404 10.94 0.25 1.77
CA MET A 404 11.36 0.95 0.56
C MET A 404 11.96 2.32 0.89
N ASP A 405 11.39 3.04 1.86
CA ASP A 405 11.89 4.33 2.30
C ASP A 405 13.24 4.25 3.02
N ARG A 406 13.51 3.16 3.75
CA ARG A 406 14.74 3.01 4.55
C ARG A 406 15.86 2.22 3.87
N TYR A 407 15.53 1.15 3.15
CA TYR A 407 16.53 0.15 2.73
C TYR A 407 16.67 -0.01 1.23
N PHE A 408 15.62 0.22 0.45
CA PHE A 408 15.64 -0.05 -0.99
C PHE A 408 15.68 1.22 -1.82
N ALA A 409 16.06 1.09 -3.09
CA ALA A 409 15.93 2.15 -4.07
C ALA A 409 14.63 1.96 -4.86
N TRP A 410 13.81 3.01 -5.00
CA TRP A 410 12.58 2.92 -5.79
C TRP A 410 12.83 2.66 -7.29
N SER A 411 13.97 3.11 -7.82
CA SER A 411 14.35 2.88 -9.21
C SER A 411 15.79 2.41 -9.32
N LEU A 412 16.05 1.51 -10.27
CA LEU A 412 17.39 1.15 -10.69
C LEU A 412 17.81 2.02 -11.89
N PRO A 413 19.13 2.24 -12.09
CA PRO A 413 19.64 2.85 -13.32
C PRO A 413 19.16 2.03 -14.54
N ARG A 414 18.68 2.69 -15.59
CA ARG A 414 18.46 2.02 -16.87
C ARG A 414 19.85 1.70 -17.47
N PRO A 415 20.05 0.49 -18.02
CA PRO A 415 21.33 0.10 -18.64
C PRO A 415 21.67 0.95 -19.87
#